data_AF-A0A2N2S2J2-F1
#
_entry.id   AF-A0A2N2S2J2-F1
#
_cell.length_a   1.000
_cell.length_b   1.000
_cell.length_c   1.000
_cell.angle_alpha   90.00
_cell.angle_beta   90.00
_cell.angle_gamma   90.00
#
_symmetry.space_group_name_H-M   'P 1'
#
loop_
_entity.id
_entity.type
_entity.pdbx_description
1 polymer ?
#
loop_
_entity_poly.entity_id
_entity_poly.type
_entity_poly.pdbx_seq_one_letter_code
_entity_poly.pdbx_strand_id
1 'polypeptide(L)'
;MKTPIQAAVDEVMKSRYSCRAYLPTEVPKKVIEEILAIASRAPSGTNIQPWKVWVLTGESKTKLSERIVAAFDDPEEAATHSES
;
A
#
# COMPACT_ATOMS: atom_id res chain seq x y z
N MET A 1 -13.47 -11.18 -30.20
CA MET A 1 -13.32 -11.92 -28.93
C MET A 1 -12.09 -11.40 -28.19
N LYS A 2 -12.11 -11.32 -26.86
CA LYS A 2 -10.93 -10.93 -26.07
C LYS A 2 -9.93 -12.08 -26.02
N THR A 3 -8.63 -11.78 -26.01
CA THR A 3 -7.62 -12.81 -25.75
C THR A 3 -7.68 -13.26 -24.29
N PRO A 4 -7.16 -14.45 -23.94
CA PRO A 4 -7.11 -14.89 -22.54
C PRO A 4 -6.39 -13.90 -21.62
N ILE A 5 -5.31 -13.28 -22.09
CA ILE A 5 -4.57 -12.26 -21.32
C ILE A 5 -5.43 -11.02 -21.10
N GLN A 6 -6.12 -10.55 -22.13
CA GLN A 6 -7.00 -9.39 -22.01
C GLN A 6 -8.15 -9.66 -21.02
N ALA A 7 -8.73 -10.87 -21.05
CA ALA A 7 -9.77 -11.26 -20.11
C ALA A 7 -9.25 -11.28 -18.65
N ALA A 8 -8.07 -11.85 -18.42
CA ALA A 8 -7.46 -11.90 -17.08
C ALA A 8 -7.14 -10.50 -16.54
N VAL A 9 -6.58 -9.61 -17.36
CA VAL A 9 -6.31 -8.21 -16.96
C VAL A 9 -7.61 -7.50 -16.61
N ASP A 10 -8.65 -7.62 -17.43
CA ASP A 10 -9.95 -7.00 -17.15
C ASP A 10 -10.57 -7.51 -15.83
N GLU A 11 -10.41 -8.80 -15.52
CA GLU A 11 -10.89 -9.39 -14.28
C GLU A 11 -10.17 -8.82 -13.06
N VAL A 12 -8.83 -8.75 -13.09
CA VAL A 12 -8.01 -8.15 -12.04
C VAL A 12 -8.38 -6.69 -11.81
N MET A 13 -8.60 -5.93 -12.89
CA MET A 13 -8.95 -4.52 -12.80
C MET A 13 -10.34 -4.31 -12.18
N LYS A 14 -11.31 -5.20 -12.47
CA LYS A 14 -12.67 -5.14 -11.90
C LYS A 14 -12.74 -5.63 -10.47
N SER A 15 -11.92 -6.61 -10.09
CA SER A 15 -11.91 -7.18 -8.74
C SER A 15 -11.15 -6.32 -7.73
N ARG A 16 -10.37 -5.33 -8.17
CA ARG A 16 -9.68 -4.39 -7.28
C ARG A 16 -10.69 -3.41 -6.65
N TYR A 17 -10.73 -3.39 -5.32
CA TYR A 17 -11.52 -2.44 -4.53
C TYR A 17 -10.75 -1.95 -3.30
N SER A 18 -11.25 -0.89 -2.66
CA SER A 18 -10.69 -0.40 -1.39
C SER A 18 -11.16 -1.27 -0.23
N CYS A 19 -10.37 -2.28 0.12
CA CYS A 19 -10.63 -3.15 1.28
C CYS A 19 -10.36 -2.40 2.60
N ARG A 20 -11.28 -2.53 3.56
CA ARG A 20 -11.26 -1.82 4.85
C ARG A 20 -11.14 -2.74 6.07
N ALA A 21 -11.09 -4.05 5.87
CA ALA A 21 -10.90 -5.04 6.92
C ALA A 21 -10.05 -6.20 6.38
N TYR A 22 -8.96 -6.51 7.07
CA TYR A 22 -8.00 -7.53 6.67
C TYR A 22 -7.92 -8.63 7.73
N LEU A 23 -7.59 -9.84 7.30
CA LEU A 23 -7.25 -10.93 8.22
C LEU A 23 -5.94 -10.62 8.95
N PRO A 24 -5.71 -11.19 10.15
CA PRO A 24 -4.42 -11.08 10.85
C PRO A 24 -3.29 -11.87 10.16
N THR A 25 -3.60 -12.60 9.10
CA THR A 25 -2.64 -13.41 8.33
C THR A 25 -1.60 -12.53 7.65
N GLU A 26 -0.33 -12.76 7.96
CA GLU A 26 0.78 -12.06 7.32
C GLU A 26 0.99 -12.50 5.88
N VAL A 27 1.41 -11.55 5.03
CA VAL A 27 1.86 -11.85 3.66
C VAL A 27 3.33 -12.27 3.71
N PRO A 28 3.73 -13.40 3.09
CA PRO A 28 5.12 -13.80 3.05
C PRO A 28 6.02 -12.72 2.42
N LYS A 29 7.19 -12.47 3.00
CA LYS A 29 8.13 -11.44 2.54
C LYS A 29 8.43 -11.52 1.03
N LYS A 30 8.65 -12.72 0.52
CA LYS A 30 8.91 -12.97 -0.91
C LYS A 30 7.80 -12.42 -1.81
N VAL A 31 6.54 -12.60 -1.43
CA VAL A 31 5.39 -12.10 -2.20
C VAL A 31 5.39 -10.57 -2.23
N ILE A 32 5.73 -9.92 -1.11
CA ILE A 32 5.84 -8.46 -1.04
C ILE A 32 6.94 -7.97 -1.98
N GLU A 33 8.11 -8.60 -1.98
CA GLU A 33 9.24 -8.26 -2.85
C GLU A 33 8.88 -8.42 -4.34
N GLU A 34 8.18 -9.50 -4.70
CA GLU A 34 7.69 -9.73 -6.07
C GLU A 34 6.70 -8.64 -6.52
N ILE A 35 5.76 -8.26 -5.66
CA ILE A 35 4.82 -7.16 -5.94
C ILE A 35 5.57 -5.85 -6.18
N LEU A 36 6.53 -5.51 -5.32
CA LEU A 36 7.30 -4.27 -5.43
C LEU A 36 8.17 -4.25 -6.69
N ALA A 37 8.78 -5.38 -7.06
CA ALA A 37 9.57 -5.50 -8.28
C ALA A 37 8.73 -5.32 -9.55
N ILE A 38 7.47 -5.78 -9.54
CA ILE A 38 6.53 -5.53 -10.65
C ILE A 38 6.08 -4.06 -10.64
N ALA A 39 5.73 -3.52 -9.48
CA ALA A 39 5.24 -2.15 -9.33
C ALA A 39 6.28 -1.09 -9.74
N SER A 40 7.57 -1.36 -9.52
CA SER A 40 8.67 -0.46 -9.91
C SER A 40 8.81 -0.28 -11.43
N ARG A 41 8.09 -1.06 -12.24
CA ARG A 41 8.05 -0.90 -13.71
C ARG A 41 7.10 0.21 -14.17
N ALA A 42 6.39 0.87 -13.25
CA ALA A 42 5.54 2.01 -13.58
C ALA A 42 6.39 3.11 -14.27
N PRO A 43 5.87 3.77 -15.31
CA PRO A 43 6.59 4.87 -15.94
C PRO A 43 6.74 6.06 -14.98
N SER A 44 7.83 6.81 -15.12
CA SER A 44 8.05 8.08 -14.42
C SER A 44 8.64 9.14 -15.35
N GLY A 45 8.43 10.41 -15.04
CA GLY A 45 9.04 11.52 -15.78
C GLY A 45 10.56 11.32 -15.87
N THR A 46 11.11 11.42 -17.08
CA THR A 46 12.53 11.17 -17.38
C THR A 46 13.10 9.85 -16.80
N ASN A 47 12.22 8.88 -16.51
CA ASN A 47 12.53 7.59 -15.88
C ASN A 47 13.31 7.70 -14.55
N ILE A 48 13.13 8.78 -13.78
CA ILE A 48 13.88 9.00 -12.52
C ILE A 48 13.47 8.07 -11.39
N GLN A 49 12.31 7.42 -11.49
CA GLN A 49 11.79 6.47 -10.51
C GLN A 49 11.84 7.03 -9.07
N PRO A 50 11.16 8.16 -8.79
CA PRO A 50 11.42 8.97 -7.60
C PRO A 50 10.87 8.36 -6.31
N TRP A 51 10.15 7.24 -6.39
CA TRP A 51 9.48 6.62 -5.26
C TRP A 51 10.48 6.07 -4.23
N LYS A 52 10.23 6.39 -2.96
CA LYS A 52 10.82 5.72 -1.81
C LYS A 52 9.73 4.92 -1.13
N VAL A 53 9.91 3.61 -1.01
CA VAL A 53 8.91 2.71 -0.44
C VAL A 53 9.46 2.13 0.86
N TRP A 54 8.72 2.33 1.94
CA TRP A 54 8.99 1.72 3.24
C TRP A 54 7.92 0.69 3.53
N VAL A 55 8.32 -0.56 3.72
CA VAL A 55 7.42 -1.63 4.13
C VAL A 55 7.64 -1.91 5.61
N LEU A 56 6.57 -1.80 6.40
CA LEU A 56 6.58 -2.15 7.81
C LEU A 56 5.80 -3.44 8.02
N THR A 57 6.40 -4.40 8.72
CA THR A 57 5.77 -5.65 9.15
C THR A 57 5.96 -5.85 10.64
N GLY A 58 5.25 -6.82 11.23
CA GLY A 58 5.37 -7.17 12.65
C GLY A 58 5.29 -5.97 13.59
N GLU A 59 6.20 -5.92 14.56
CA GLU A 59 6.23 -4.93 15.64
C GLU A 59 6.37 -3.48 15.14
N SER A 60 7.18 -3.23 14.11
CA SER A 60 7.36 -1.89 13.56
C SER A 60 6.06 -1.33 12.97
N LYS A 61 5.27 -2.18 12.32
CA LYS A 61 3.95 -1.80 11.81
C LYS A 61 3.01 -1.47 12.97
N THR A 62 2.95 -2.35 13.98
CA THR A 62 2.11 -2.16 15.16
C THR A 62 2.41 -0.85 15.88
N LYS A 63 3.69 -0.58 16.18
CA LYS A 63 4.12 0.66 16.84
C LYS A 63 3.73 1.92 16.05
N LEU A 64 3.88 1.88 14.73
CA LEU A 64 3.48 3.01 13.89
C LEU A 64 1.95 3.19 13.92
N SER A 65 1.18 2.11 13.79
CA SER A 65 -0.29 2.16 13.86
C SER A 65 -0.79 2.71 15.19
N GLU A 66 -0.24 2.23 16.31
CA GLU A 66 -0.60 2.73 17.65
C GLU A 66 -0.33 4.23 17.79
N ARG A 67 0.82 4.71 17.31
CA ARG A 67 1.16 6.15 17.35
C ARG A 67 0.23 7.00 16.49
N ILE A 68 -0.16 6.51 15.32
CA ILE A 68 -1.11 7.21 14.45
C ILE A 68 -2.47 7.34 15.13
N VAL A 69 -2.96 6.26 15.75
CA VAL A 69 -4.23 6.28 16.49
C VAL A 69 -4.13 7.23 17.70
N ALA A 70 -3.06 7.14 18.48
CA ALA A 70 -2.87 8.02 19.63
C ALA A 70 -2.82 9.51 19.25
N ALA A 71 -2.13 9.86 18.16
CA ALA A 71 -2.07 11.25 17.68
C ALA A 71 -3.42 11.74 17.12
N PHE A 72 -4.24 10.84 16.58
CA PHE A 72 -5.59 11.17 16.13
C PHE A 72 -6.57 11.38 17.30
N ASP A 73 -6.45 10.56 18.34
CA ASP A 73 -7.31 10.62 19.54
C ASP A 73 -6.91 11.74 20.51
N ASP A 74 -5.77 12.41 20.29
CA ASP A 74 -5.32 13.59 21.01
C ASP A 74 -5.68 14.88 20.24
N PRO A 75 -6.68 15.66 20.68
CA PRO A 75 -7.11 16.86 19.97
C PRO A 75 -6.05 17.97 19.88
N GLU A 76 -5.14 18.06 20.86
CA GLU A 76 -4.07 19.07 20.84
C GLU A 76 -3.00 18.68 19.80
N GLU A 77 -2.60 17.42 19.76
CA GLU A 77 -1.66 16.90 18.77
C GLU A 77 -2.27 16.96 17.36
N ALA A 78 -3.53 16.55 17.20
CA ALA A 78 -4.24 16.59 15.93
C ALA A 78 -4.32 18.02 15.36
N ALA A 79 -4.49 19.03 16.21
CA ALA A 79 -4.51 20.43 15.80
C ALA A 79 -3.17 20.92 15.22
N THR A 80 -2.05 20.26 15.54
CA THR A 80 -0.73 20.59 14.97
C THR A 80 -0.49 20.01 13.57
N HIS A 81 -1.36 19.11 13.12
CA HIS A 81 -1.24 18.38 11.87
C HIS A 81 -2.44 18.64 10.95
N SER A 82 -2.55 19.86 10.43
CA SER A 82 -3.56 20.19 9.40
C SER A 82 -3.08 19.76 8.00
N GLU A 83 -3.92 19.05 7.25
CA GLU A 83 -3.72 18.93 5.80
C GLU A 83 -3.79 20.33 5.17
N SER A 84 -2.79 20.64 4.34
CA SER A 84 -2.64 21.92 3.62
C SER A 84 -3.58 22.02 2.42
#